data_AF-A0A351TG40-F1
#
_entry.id   AF-A0A351TG40-F1
#
_cell.length_a   1.000
_cell.length_b   1.000
_cell.length_c   1.000
_cell.angle_alpha   90.00
_cell.angle_beta   90.00
_cell.angle_gamma   90.00
#
_symmetry.space_group_name_H-M   'P 1'
#
loop_
_entity.id
_entity.type
_entity.pdbx_description
1 polymer ?
#
loop_
_entity_poly.entity_id
_entity_poly.type
_entity_poly.pdbx_seq_one_letter_code
_entity_poly.pdbx_strand_id
1 'polypeptide(L)'
;MWRIAHNRYARFLGARNKRQSILSGQELYEVAEECLQAEEPSVEEEYEPVFRCLHTLSSEYRDIFVDYYIGEMPVKQLAQKYALPETTIKWRLNVGRSRIRERIGTDQMDKVYQRINWNTHGCNGSMDSHRYLHSQIARAICRAAYEKPLTVEEISMCTGIPTIYIEDELPGLIYGDAIRKIGNKYATDFIVFRLKDRADTEAVQEPVVRAITDSYEELLWQQERDFRKIGFYGCDFGMERLGYILIPYLIRQKLEALKNHRLRLSSGSFPPRKDGGHGWFIVTESAGANEEPWKYSTGCNVNSTGEGHIYFYWVNQFYDRRVYRNGGTAWLAEQGIPQKCPGGAVPEGLIAEEDMVRLIQNHLVRKKEGGYALNFACFTRKQFDDFCALYKAEDGKLDDMLCDWILSVRKSFEGFVPARLHGQINQWISVYCGELAGHVTEELIRRGRLEKPGTLEEPEAQPFVDGVFYVEGDFMLI
;
A
#
# COMPACT_ATOMS: atom_id res chain seq x y z
N MET A 1 22.26 -12.64 -20.16
CA MET A 1 22.60 -11.20 -20.15
C MET A 1 24.11 -10.96 -20.11
N TRP A 2 24.84 -11.57 -19.16
CA TRP A 2 26.32 -11.47 -19.06
C TRP A 2 27.08 -11.95 -20.30
N ARG A 3 26.66 -13.05 -20.93
CA ARG A 3 27.21 -13.51 -22.21
C ARG A 3 27.04 -12.50 -23.36
N ILE A 4 25.93 -11.75 -23.37
CA ILE A 4 25.69 -10.69 -24.36
C ILE A 4 26.58 -9.48 -24.07
N ALA A 5 26.71 -9.09 -22.80
CA ALA A 5 27.60 -7.99 -22.38
C ALA A 5 29.07 -8.33 -22.67
N HIS A 6 29.51 -9.55 -22.35
CA HIS A 6 30.84 -10.07 -22.63
C HIS A 6 31.13 -10.06 -24.13
N ASN A 7 30.24 -10.64 -24.95
CA ASN A 7 30.41 -10.66 -26.41
C ASN A 7 30.42 -9.26 -27.04
N ARG A 8 29.63 -8.33 -26.48
CA ARG A 8 29.59 -6.94 -26.94
C ARG A 8 30.87 -6.19 -26.56
N TYR A 9 31.42 -6.48 -25.38
CA TYR A 9 32.69 -5.93 -24.92
C TYR A 9 33.89 -6.50 -25.69
N ALA A 10 33.92 -7.81 -25.95
CA ALA A 10 34.93 -8.46 -26.78
C ALA A 10 34.94 -7.88 -28.21
N ARG A 11 33.76 -7.66 -28.81
CA ARG A 11 33.62 -6.97 -30.10
C ARG A 11 34.10 -5.52 -30.06
N PHE A 12 33.84 -4.81 -28.97
CA PHE A 12 34.32 -3.44 -28.76
C PHE A 12 35.86 -3.38 -28.69
N LEU A 13 36.50 -4.30 -27.95
CA LEU A 13 37.96 -4.42 -27.89
C LEU A 13 38.57 -4.78 -29.26
N GLY A 14 37.96 -5.73 -29.98
CA GLY A 14 38.39 -6.09 -31.33
C GLY A 14 38.31 -4.92 -32.33
N ALA A 15 37.25 -4.11 -32.25
CA ALA A 15 37.10 -2.91 -33.07
C ALA A 15 38.10 -1.81 -32.70
N ARG A 16 38.41 -1.66 -31.41
CA ARG A 16 39.42 -0.70 -30.90
C ARG A 16 40.83 -1.07 -31.34
N ASN A 17 41.21 -2.35 -31.22
CA ASN A 17 42.53 -2.82 -31.66
C ASN A 17 42.73 -2.66 -33.17
N LYS A 18 41.69 -2.94 -33.97
CA LYS A 18 41.73 -2.67 -35.42
C LYS A 18 41.87 -1.18 -35.76
N ARG A 19 41.29 -0.28 -34.96
CA ARG A 19 41.48 1.18 -35.14
C ARG A 19 42.87 1.64 -34.71
N GLN A 20 43.45 1.04 -33.67
CA GLN A 20 44.81 1.35 -33.22
C GLN A 20 45.88 0.83 -34.21
N SER A 21 45.69 -0.33 -34.83
CA SER A 21 46.64 -0.85 -35.83
C SER A 21 46.66 -0.03 -37.13
N ILE A 22 45.62 0.77 -37.42
CA ILE A 22 45.57 1.67 -38.59
C ILE A 22 46.33 2.99 -38.32
N LEU A 23 46.52 3.38 -37.05
CA LEU A 23 47.15 4.65 -36.66
C LEU A 23 48.66 4.53 -36.36
N SER A 24 49.15 3.34 -36.01
CA SER A 24 50.59 3.06 -35.90
C SER A 24 51.03 2.18 -37.07
N GLY A 25 51.66 2.78 -38.09
CA GLY A 25 52.25 2.06 -39.22
C GLY A 25 53.47 1.22 -38.83
N GLN A 26 53.28 0.24 -37.94
CA GLN A 26 54.27 -0.76 -37.58
C GLN A 26 53.63 -2.14 -37.74
N GLU A 27 54.11 -2.87 -38.74
CA GLU A 27 53.95 -4.32 -38.83
C GLU A 27 54.60 -4.94 -37.58
N LEU A 28 53.78 -5.55 -36.73
CA LEU A 28 54.24 -6.52 -35.74
C LEU A 28 53.66 -7.87 -36.14
N TYR A 29 54.55 -8.75 -36.58
CA TYR A 29 54.28 -10.15 -36.85
C TYR A 29 54.05 -10.91 -35.53
N GLU A 30 53.00 -11.73 -35.55
CA GLU A 30 52.78 -12.98 -34.78
C GLU A 30 52.90 -12.97 -33.25
N VAL A 31 51.73 -13.07 -32.59
CA VAL A 31 51.30 -14.32 -31.94
C VAL A 31 49.81 -14.49 -32.24
N ALA A 32 49.51 -15.12 -33.36
CA ALA A 32 48.20 -15.66 -33.65
C ALA A 32 48.20 -17.12 -33.19
N GLU A 33 48.18 -17.37 -31.89
CA GLU A 33 47.86 -18.70 -31.39
C GLU A 33 47.22 -18.63 -29.99
N GLU A 34 46.13 -19.39 -29.85
CA GLU A 34 45.39 -19.67 -28.61
C GLU A 34 44.49 -18.56 -28.02
N CYS A 35 43.45 -18.16 -28.75
CA CYS A 35 42.16 -17.81 -28.12
C CYS A 35 40.95 -18.36 -28.90
N LEU A 36 41.18 -19.39 -29.74
CA LEU A 36 40.14 -20.26 -30.28
C LEU A 36 40.21 -21.61 -29.56
N GLN A 37 40.28 -21.60 -28.23
CA GLN A 37 39.68 -22.71 -27.51
C GLN A 37 38.19 -22.57 -27.77
N ALA A 38 37.62 -23.50 -28.54
CA ALA A 38 36.22 -23.81 -28.35
C ALA A 38 36.12 -24.13 -26.85
N GLU A 39 35.46 -23.25 -26.09
CA GLU A 39 35.21 -23.43 -24.67
C GLU A 39 34.44 -24.75 -24.51
N GLU A 40 35.16 -25.85 -24.26
CA GLU A 40 34.53 -26.97 -23.58
C GLU A 40 34.05 -26.41 -22.24
N PRO A 41 32.76 -26.57 -21.91
CA PRO A 41 32.24 -26.06 -20.65
C PRO A 41 33.10 -26.64 -19.54
N SER A 42 33.66 -25.77 -18.69
CA SER A 42 34.41 -26.24 -17.53
C SER A 42 33.55 -27.21 -16.72
N VAL A 43 34.14 -28.15 -15.98
CA VAL A 43 33.40 -29.12 -15.15
C VAL A 43 32.39 -28.42 -14.22
N GLU A 44 32.66 -27.18 -13.80
CA GLU A 44 31.72 -26.32 -13.06
C GLU A 44 30.46 -25.94 -13.85
N GLU A 45 30.57 -25.69 -15.16
CA GLU A 45 29.43 -25.37 -16.02
C GLU A 45 28.54 -26.59 -16.30
N GLU A 46 29.07 -27.82 -16.21
CA GLU A 46 28.31 -29.06 -16.40
C GLU A 46 27.32 -29.32 -15.26
N TYR A 47 27.68 -28.96 -14.02
CA TYR A 47 26.85 -29.22 -12.83
C TYR A 47 25.94 -28.06 -12.41
N GLU A 48 26.12 -26.88 -12.98
CA GLU A 48 25.28 -25.70 -12.69
C GLU A 48 23.76 -25.97 -12.83
N PRO A 49 23.26 -26.71 -13.85
CA PRO A 49 21.84 -27.04 -13.94
C PRO A 49 21.34 -27.90 -12.77
N VAL A 50 22.18 -28.81 -12.28
CA VAL A 50 21.87 -29.67 -11.12
C VAL A 50 21.81 -28.82 -9.85
N PHE A 51 22.78 -27.94 -9.67
CA PHE A 51 22.84 -27.02 -8.53
C PHE A 51 21.62 -26.10 -8.47
N ARG A 52 21.23 -25.52 -9.61
CA ARG A 52 19.99 -24.74 -9.73
C ARG A 52 18.75 -25.52 -9.36
N CYS A 53 18.63 -26.78 -9.80
CA CYS A 53 17.48 -27.61 -9.45
C CYS A 53 17.49 -28.01 -7.97
N LEU A 54 18.66 -28.25 -7.36
CA LEU A 54 18.79 -28.55 -5.94
C LEU A 54 18.18 -27.43 -5.07
N HIS A 55 18.37 -26.16 -5.46
CA HIS A 55 17.76 -25.00 -4.79
C HIS A 55 16.24 -24.94 -4.85
N THR A 56 15.59 -25.74 -5.70
CA THR A 56 14.12 -25.81 -5.82
C THR A 56 13.50 -26.92 -4.98
N LEU A 57 14.32 -27.77 -4.33
CA LEU A 57 13.85 -28.84 -3.46
C LEU A 57 13.61 -28.32 -2.04
N SER A 58 12.57 -28.79 -1.35
CA SER A 58 12.36 -28.43 0.06
C SER A 58 13.48 -28.99 0.95
N SER A 59 13.62 -28.45 2.16
CA SER A 59 14.51 -28.93 3.23
C SER A 59 14.46 -30.45 3.41
N GLU A 60 13.26 -31.05 3.32
CA GLU A 60 13.07 -32.49 3.44
C GLU A 60 13.92 -33.33 2.46
N TYR A 61 14.20 -32.78 1.28
CA TYR A 61 15.02 -33.42 0.25
C TYR A 61 16.40 -32.78 0.16
N ARG A 62 16.48 -31.46 0.05
CA ARG A 62 17.72 -30.70 -0.14
C ARG A 62 18.75 -31.03 0.93
N ASP A 63 18.36 -31.05 2.20
CA ASP A 63 19.31 -31.23 3.31
C ASP A 63 19.91 -32.65 3.29
N ILE A 64 19.08 -33.66 3.00
CA ILE A 64 19.52 -35.04 2.77
C ILE A 64 20.46 -35.14 1.57
N PHE A 65 20.19 -34.42 0.48
CA PHE A 65 21.04 -34.42 -0.71
C PHE A 65 22.41 -33.80 -0.43
N VAL A 66 22.44 -32.65 0.24
CA VAL A 66 23.69 -31.97 0.61
C VAL A 66 24.53 -32.87 1.50
N ASP A 67 23.98 -33.42 2.58
CA ASP A 67 24.74 -34.31 3.46
C ASP A 67 25.19 -35.60 2.77
N TYR A 68 24.39 -36.16 1.86
CA TYR A 68 24.72 -37.40 1.17
C TYR A 68 25.80 -37.22 0.10
N TYR A 69 25.65 -36.22 -0.77
CA TYR A 69 26.55 -36.03 -1.92
C TYR A 69 27.74 -35.12 -1.64
N ILE A 70 27.54 -34.09 -0.82
CA ILE A 70 28.60 -33.12 -0.48
C ILE A 70 29.27 -33.53 0.84
N GLY A 71 28.48 -33.95 1.82
CA GLY A 71 28.97 -34.41 3.12
C GLY A 71 29.42 -35.88 3.15
N GLU A 72 29.26 -36.62 2.05
CA GLU A 72 29.57 -38.06 1.90
C GLU A 72 28.98 -38.95 3.02
N MET A 73 27.86 -38.54 3.63
CA MET A 73 27.28 -39.22 4.78
C MET A 73 26.56 -40.50 4.36
N PRO A 74 26.88 -41.68 4.94
CA PRO A 74 26.21 -42.93 4.59
C PRO A 74 24.76 -42.94 5.08
N VAL A 75 23.90 -43.70 4.39
CA VAL A 75 22.45 -43.79 4.67
C VAL A 75 22.13 -44.09 6.14
N LYS A 76 22.93 -44.94 6.79
CA LYS A 76 22.77 -45.27 8.21
C LYS A 76 22.98 -44.06 9.12
N GLN A 77 23.96 -43.21 8.83
CA GLN A 77 24.20 -41.98 9.60
C GLN A 77 23.13 -40.93 9.30
N LEU A 78 22.69 -40.80 8.05
CA LEU A 78 21.57 -39.92 7.68
C LEU A 78 20.27 -40.32 8.41
N ALA A 79 19.96 -41.61 8.47
CA ALA A 79 18.80 -42.13 9.19
C ALA A 79 18.83 -41.73 10.68
N GLN A 80 20.02 -41.77 11.30
CA GLN A 80 20.23 -41.30 12.67
C GLN A 80 20.10 -39.78 12.79
N LYS A 81 20.77 -39.00 11.92
CA LYS A 81 20.78 -37.53 11.94
C LYS A 81 19.38 -36.94 11.80
N TYR A 82 18.59 -37.45 10.86
CA TYR A 82 17.26 -36.94 10.56
C TYR A 82 16.13 -37.65 11.33
N ALA A 83 16.46 -38.65 12.15
CA ALA A 83 15.50 -39.49 12.86
C ALA A 83 14.45 -40.13 11.92
N LEU A 84 14.90 -40.69 10.79
CA LEU A 84 14.06 -41.33 9.78
C LEU A 84 14.53 -42.76 9.49
N PRO A 85 13.64 -43.69 9.12
CA PRO A 85 14.03 -45.01 8.65
C PRO A 85 14.96 -44.94 7.42
N GLU A 86 15.92 -45.86 7.31
CA GLU A 86 16.80 -45.94 6.13
C GLU A 86 16.01 -46.09 4.81
N THR A 87 14.85 -46.76 4.86
CA THR A 87 13.93 -46.88 3.73
C THR A 87 13.39 -45.52 3.28
N THR A 88 13.04 -44.64 4.22
CA THR A 88 12.59 -43.28 3.95
C THR A 88 13.72 -42.41 3.40
N ILE A 89 14.94 -42.53 3.92
CA ILE A 89 16.11 -41.82 3.37
C ILE A 89 16.35 -42.22 1.91
N LYS A 90 16.40 -43.52 1.61
CA LYS A 90 16.56 -44.04 0.24
C LYS A 90 15.43 -43.56 -0.67
N TRP A 91 14.20 -43.56 -0.17
CA TRP A 91 13.05 -43.06 -0.91
C TRP A 91 13.17 -41.56 -1.23
N ARG A 92 13.54 -40.71 -0.25
CA ARG A 92 13.75 -39.27 -0.47
C ARG A 92 14.87 -39.00 -1.47
N LEU A 93 15.98 -39.72 -1.39
CA LEU A 93 17.07 -39.66 -2.37
C LEU A 93 16.58 -40.03 -3.78
N ASN A 94 15.77 -41.08 -3.91
CA ASN A 94 15.23 -41.48 -5.20
C ASN A 94 14.26 -40.44 -5.78
N VAL A 95 13.31 -39.97 -4.97
CA VAL A 95 12.32 -38.96 -5.38
C VAL A 95 12.99 -37.64 -5.75
N GLY A 96 13.96 -37.18 -4.95
CA GLY A 96 14.70 -35.96 -5.24
C GLY A 96 15.47 -36.02 -6.56
N ARG A 97 16.05 -37.19 -6.90
CA ARG A 97 16.75 -37.40 -8.19
C ARG A 97 15.78 -37.26 -9.35
N SER A 98 14.60 -37.88 -9.24
CA SER A 98 13.55 -37.75 -10.25
C SER A 98 13.12 -36.30 -10.44
N ARG A 99 12.88 -35.56 -9.34
CA ARG A 99 12.51 -34.15 -9.39
C ARG A 99 13.57 -33.28 -10.07
N ILE A 100 14.84 -33.47 -9.72
CA ILE A 100 15.95 -32.76 -10.37
C ILE A 100 15.96 -33.07 -11.86
N ARG A 101 15.87 -34.35 -12.24
CA ARG A 101 15.88 -34.77 -13.64
C ARG A 101 14.71 -34.18 -14.45
N GLU A 102 13.52 -34.08 -13.86
CA GLU A 102 12.33 -33.49 -14.49
C GLU A 102 12.46 -31.96 -14.65
N ARG A 103 13.19 -31.29 -13.76
CA ARG A 103 13.39 -29.84 -13.75
C ARG A 103 14.59 -29.38 -14.59
N ILE A 104 15.54 -30.27 -14.87
CA ILE A 104 16.66 -29.97 -15.77
C ILE A 104 16.11 -29.77 -17.19
N GLY A 105 16.44 -28.63 -17.80
CA GLY A 105 16.03 -28.29 -19.16
C GLY A 105 14.61 -27.73 -19.31
N THR A 106 13.83 -27.63 -18.23
CA THR A 106 12.58 -26.84 -18.24
C THR A 106 12.91 -25.38 -17.96
N ASP A 107 12.82 -24.53 -18.99
CA ASP A 107 13.03 -23.07 -18.89
C ASP A 107 11.82 -22.34 -18.25
N GLN A 108 10.90 -23.09 -17.63
CA GLN A 108 9.62 -22.65 -17.09
C GLN A 108 9.70 -22.21 -15.63
N MET A 109 10.74 -21.48 -15.24
CA MET A 109 10.64 -20.71 -14.01
C MET A 109 10.15 -19.32 -14.40
N ASP A 110 8.89 -19.02 -14.10
CA ASP A 110 8.45 -17.63 -14.06
C ASP A 110 9.30 -16.95 -13.00
N LYS A 111 10.24 -16.12 -13.45
CA LYS A 111 11.22 -15.51 -12.55
C LYS A 111 10.74 -14.11 -12.22
N VAL A 112 10.67 -13.81 -10.92
CA VAL A 112 10.38 -12.45 -10.47
C VAL A 112 11.63 -11.60 -10.68
N TYR A 113 11.71 -10.97 -11.84
CA TYR A 113 12.78 -10.04 -12.18
C TYR A 113 12.41 -8.57 -11.96
N GLN A 114 11.11 -8.30 -11.84
CA GLN A 114 10.59 -6.96 -11.62
C GLN A 114 10.26 -6.76 -10.14
N ARG A 115 10.62 -5.59 -9.62
CA ARG A 115 10.24 -5.16 -8.29
C ARG A 115 8.71 -5.19 -8.15
N ILE A 116 8.25 -5.75 -7.03
CA ILE A 116 6.84 -5.74 -6.64
C ILE A 116 6.59 -4.45 -5.86
N ASN A 117 5.87 -3.53 -6.50
CA ASN A 117 5.52 -2.23 -5.93
C ASN A 117 4.14 -2.33 -5.28
N TRP A 118 4.14 -2.52 -3.96
CA TRP A 118 2.91 -2.60 -3.17
C TRP A 118 2.89 -1.48 -2.14
N ASN A 119 1.84 -0.68 -2.20
CA ASN A 119 1.50 0.20 -1.10
C ASN A 119 0.73 -0.64 -0.06
N THR A 120 1.31 -0.76 1.13
CA THR A 120 0.80 -1.63 2.21
C THR A 120 0.39 -0.81 3.42
N HIS A 121 -0.85 -1.00 3.85
CA HIS A 121 -1.40 -0.41 5.06
C HIS A 121 -2.13 -1.48 5.88
N GLY A 122 -2.41 -1.19 7.14
CA GLY A 122 -3.33 -2.01 7.94
C GLY A 122 -4.74 -1.45 7.85
N CYS A 123 -5.76 -2.31 7.91
CA CYS A 123 -7.07 -1.83 8.32
C CYS A 123 -7.02 -1.43 9.80
N ASN A 124 -7.92 -0.52 10.22
CA ASN A 124 -7.98 0.01 11.60
C ASN A 124 -7.64 -1.06 12.67
N GLY A 125 -6.63 -0.77 13.49
CA GLY A 125 -5.97 -1.74 14.37
C GLY A 125 -4.47 -1.47 14.39
N SER A 126 -3.76 -1.84 15.45
CA SER A 126 -2.31 -1.59 15.58
C SER A 126 -1.46 -2.51 14.69
N MET A 127 -1.74 -2.52 13.39
CA MET A 127 -1.09 -3.38 12.41
C MET A 127 0.06 -2.65 11.71
N ASP A 128 1.29 -3.13 11.93
CA ASP A 128 2.44 -2.75 11.14
C ASP A 128 2.61 -3.72 9.96
N SER A 129 2.06 -3.33 8.79
CA SER A 129 2.18 -4.13 7.57
C SER A 129 3.63 -4.18 7.04
N HIS A 130 4.42 -3.13 7.28
CA HIS A 130 5.80 -3.05 6.81
C HIS A 130 6.67 -4.10 7.50
N ARG A 131 6.41 -4.40 8.77
CA ARG A 131 7.09 -5.48 9.50
C ARG A 131 7.09 -6.83 8.77
N TYR A 132 6.05 -7.15 8.01
CA TYR A 132 5.90 -8.45 7.34
C TYR A 132 6.06 -8.40 5.82
N LEU A 133 5.84 -7.24 5.19
CA LEU A 133 5.85 -7.09 3.73
C LEU A 133 6.93 -6.12 3.22
N HIS A 134 7.94 -5.77 4.01
CA HIS A 134 9.03 -4.89 3.56
C HIS A 134 9.97 -5.53 2.52
N SER A 135 10.15 -6.87 2.56
CA SER A 135 11.11 -7.56 1.72
C SER A 135 10.50 -7.96 0.36
N GLN A 136 11.30 -7.91 -0.71
CA GLN A 136 10.85 -8.40 -2.02
C GLN A 136 10.65 -9.92 -2.03
N ILE A 137 11.34 -10.65 -1.16
CA ILE A 137 11.15 -12.09 -0.95
C ILE A 137 9.75 -12.35 -0.37
N ALA A 138 9.37 -11.67 0.71
CA ALA A 138 8.02 -11.75 1.29
C ALA A 138 6.94 -11.46 0.25
N ARG A 139 7.09 -10.35 -0.49
CA ARG A 139 6.13 -9.96 -1.53
C ARG A 139 6.07 -10.99 -2.67
N ALA A 140 7.20 -11.55 -3.09
CA ALA A 140 7.23 -12.58 -4.12
C ALA A 140 6.53 -13.87 -3.67
N ILE A 141 6.74 -14.29 -2.42
CA ILE A 141 6.04 -15.43 -1.81
C ILE A 141 4.54 -15.18 -1.79
N CYS A 142 4.10 -14.03 -1.27
CA CYS A 142 2.69 -13.66 -1.22
C CYS A 142 2.07 -13.52 -2.62
N ARG A 143 2.82 -13.01 -3.61
CA ARG A 143 2.30 -12.90 -4.98
C ARG A 143 2.14 -14.27 -5.63
N ALA A 144 3.12 -15.16 -5.47
CA ALA A 144 3.07 -16.50 -6.03
C ALA A 144 1.92 -17.32 -5.43
N ALA A 145 1.70 -17.22 -4.12
CA ALA A 145 0.65 -17.93 -3.40
C ALA A 145 -0.72 -17.22 -3.38
N TYR A 146 -0.91 -16.19 -4.23
CA TYR A 146 -2.14 -15.40 -4.26
C TYR A 146 -3.30 -16.14 -4.95
N GLU A 147 -3.12 -16.71 -6.13
CA GLU A 147 -4.26 -17.31 -6.84
C GLU A 147 -4.70 -18.64 -6.20
N LYS A 148 -3.74 -19.48 -5.80
CA LYS A 148 -3.99 -20.78 -5.19
C LYS A 148 -2.92 -21.14 -4.14
N PRO A 149 -3.23 -22.02 -3.18
CA PRO A 149 -2.21 -22.53 -2.25
C PRO A 149 -1.10 -23.28 -2.98
N LEU A 150 0.16 -22.99 -2.62
CA LEU A 150 1.37 -23.58 -3.21
C LEU A 150 2.28 -24.18 -2.14
N THR A 151 2.99 -25.26 -2.46
CA THR A 151 4.10 -25.80 -1.67
C THR A 151 5.34 -24.89 -1.77
N VAL A 152 6.31 -25.06 -0.87
CA VAL A 152 7.60 -24.34 -0.91
C VAL A 152 8.30 -24.51 -2.26
N GLU A 153 8.27 -25.71 -2.84
CA GLU A 153 8.90 -25.99 -4.14
C GLU A 153 8.15 -25.30 -5.28
N GLU A 154 6.81 -25.31 -5.26
CA GLU A 154 6.00 -24.58 -6.23
C GLU A 154 6.25 -23.07 -6.16
N ILE A 155 6.36 -22.49 -4.96
CA ILE A 155 6.72 -21.07 -4.77
C ILE A 155 8.10 -20.79 -5.35
N SER A 156 9.08 -21.67 -5.08
CA SER A 156 10.43 -21.56 -5.65
C SER A 156 10.41 -21.58 -7.18
N MET A 157 9.67 -22.51 -7.78
CA MET A 157 9.50 -22.61 -9.24
C MET A 157 8.82 -21.37 -9.83
N CYS A 158 7.79 -20.84 -9.17
CA CYS A 158 7.05 -19.65 -9.60
C CYS A 158 7.79 -18.31 -9.37
N THR A 159 8.88 -18.31 -8.61
CA THR A 159 9.59 -17.07 -8.28
C THR A 159 11.04 -17.04 -8.73
N GLY A 160 11.68 -18.20 -8.88
CA GLY A 160 13.12 -18.33 -9.03
C GLY A 160 13.89 -18.23 -7.72
N ILE A 161 13.23 -18.06 -6.58
CA ILE A 161 13.87 -17.91 -5.27
C ILE A 161 14.19 -19.30 -4.71
N PRO A 162 15.43 -19.58 -4.25
CA PRO A 162 15.77 -20.83 -3.59
C PRO A 162 14.86 -21.12 -2.38
N THR A 163 14.46 -22.38 -2.23
CA THR A 163 13.56 -22.84 -1.16
C THR A 163 14.05 -22.48 0.23
N ILE A 164 15.36 -22.44 0.46
CA ILE A 164 15.96 -22.09 1.76
C ILE A 164 15.53 -20.69 2.23
N TYR A 165 15.49 -19.69 1.33
CA TYR A 165 15.06 -18.34 1.68
C TYR A 165 13.54 -18.25 1.85
N ILE A 166 12.79 -19.08 1.11
CA ILE A 166 11.33 -19.16 1.27
C ILE A 166 11.00 -19.78 2.64
N GLU A 167 11.68 -20.86 3.01
CA GLU A 167 11.52 -21.55 4.29
C GLU A 167 11.89 -20.66 5.48
N ASP A 168 12.89 -19.80 5.32
CA ASP A 168 13.31 -18.83 6.34
C ASP A 168 12.30 -17.69 6.54
N GLU A 169 11.69 -17.19 5.45
CA GLU A 169 10.72 -16.07 5.52
C GLU A 169 9.32 -16.51 5.98
N LEU A 170 8.92 -17.75 5.66
CA LEU A 170 7.56 -18.26 5.92
C LEU A 170 7.09 -18.16 7.39
N PRO A 171 7.90 -18.50 8.41
CA PRO A 171 7.51 -18.34 9.81
C PRO A 171 7.06 -16.92 10.17
N GLY A 172 7.78 -15.90 9.68
CA GLY A 172 7.44 -14.49 9.89
C GLY A 172 6.11 -14.12 9.23
N LEU A 173 5.91 -14.57 7.98
CA LEU A 173 4.66 -14.33 7.24
C LEU A 173 3.46 -15.05 7.86
N ILE A 174 3.65 -16.23 8.43
CA ILE A 174 2.59 -16.99 9.13
C ILE A 174 2.26 -16.35 10.48
N TYR A 175 3.27 -15.86 11.19
CA TYR A 175 3.06 -15.14 12.45
C TYR A 175 2.32 -13.83 12.21
N GLY A 176 2.65 -13.09 11.15
CA GLY A 176 1.96 -11.89 10.76
C GLY A 176 0.62 -12.10 10.04
N ASP A 177 0.10 -13.32 9.92
CA ASP A 177 -1.13 -13.62 9.16
C ASP A 177 -1.10 -13.12 7.69
N ALA A 178 0.09 -12.92 7.11
CA ALA A 178 0.25 -12.62 5.68
C ALA A 178 0.09 -13.88 4.82
N ILE A 179 0.51 -15.02 5.37
CA ILE A 179 0.41 -16.35 4.78
C ILE A 179 -0.33 -17.29 5.73
N ARG A 180 -1.28 -18.04 5.18
CA ARG A 180 -1.94 -19.16 5.85
C ARG A 180 -1.34 -20.49 5.38
N LYS A 181 -0.99 -21.35 6.33
CA LYS A 181 -0.57 -22.73 6.06
C LYS A 181 -1.79 -23.65 5.95
N ILE A 182 -1.87 -24.42 4.86
CA ILE A 182 -2.96 -25.36 4.54
C ILE A 182 -2.30 -26.72 4.23
N GLY A 183 -2.17 -27.57 5.24
CA GLY A 183 -1.38 -28.80 5.13
C GLY A 183 0.09 -28.49 4.84
N ASN A 184 0.60 -28.97 3.69
CA ASN A 184 1.94 -28.67 3.20
C ASN A 184 2.01 -27.49 2.21
N LYS A 185 0.90 -26.79 2.01
CA LYS A 185 0.78 -25.63 1.11
C LYS A 185 0.60 -24.33 1.89
N TYR A 186 0.84 -23.22 1.22
CA TYR A 186 0.83 -21.87 1.74
C TYR A 186 0.00 -20.99 0.80
N ALA A 187 -0.83 -20.12 1.38
CA ALA A 187 -1.72 -19.24 0.63
C ALA A 187 -1.71 -17.85 1.24
N THR A 188 -1.71 -16.82 0.39
CA THR A 188 -1.80 -15.43 0.84
C THR A 188 -3.16 -15.17 1.47
N ASP A 189 -3.14 -14.50 2.62
CA ASP A 189 -4.32 -14.30 3.48
C ASP A 189 -4.85 -12.86 3.47
N PHE A 190 -4.52 -12.10 2.42
CA PHE A 190 -5.02 -10.75 2.18
C PHE A 190 -5.31 -10.50 0.70
N ILE A 191 -6.22 -9.57 0.42
CA ILE A 191 -6.53 -9.12 -0.95
C ILE A 191 -5.43 -8.20 -1.47
N VAL A 192 -5.01 -8.42 -2.72
CA VAL A 192 -4.14 -7.51 -3.49
C VAL A 192 -5.01 -6.81 -4.52
N PHE A 193 -5.19 -5.49 -4.40
CA PHE A 193 -5.91 -4.72 -5.39
C PHE A 193 -4.93 -4.29 -6.50
N ARG A 194 -4.95 -5.03 -7.61
CA ARG A 194 -3.98 -4.86 -8.71
C ARG A 194 -4.33 -3.64 -9.56
N LEU A 195 -3.34 -3.07 -10.24
CA LEU A 195 -3.55 -1.89 -11.10
C LEU A 195 -4.59 -2.16 -12.20
N LYS A 196 -4.57 -3.37 -12.77
CA LYS A 196 -5.56 -3.79 -13.78
C LYS A 196 -6.98 -3.84 -13.20
N ASP A 197 -7.14 -4.38 -11.99
CA ASP A 197 -8.45 -4.57 -11.36
C ASP A 197 -9.02 -3.19 -10.93
N ARG A 198 -8.14 -2.27 -10.54
CA ARG A 198 -8.50 -0.86 -10.28
C ARG A 198 -9.00 -0.19 -11.55
N ALA A 199 -8.26 -0.29 -12.66
CA ALA A 199 -8.68 0.32 -13.93
C ALA A 199 -10.08 -0.18 -14.37
N ASP A 200 -10.34 -1.47 -14.24
CA ASP A 200 -11.64 -2.07 -14.56
C ASP A 200 -12.76 -1.55 -13.63
N THR A 201 -12.46 -1.38 -12.34
CA THR A 201 -13.43 -0.90 -11.34
C THR A 201 -13.71 0.61 -11.48
N GLU A 202 -12.70 1.40 -11.83
CA GLU A 202 -12.83 2.85 -12.04
C GLU A 202 -13.57 3.21 -13.34
N ALA A 203 -13.56 2.33 -14.35
CA ALA A 203 -14.23 2.56 -15.63
C ALA A 203 -15.75 2.83 -15.51
N VAL A 204 -16.39 2.37 -14.42
CA VAL A 204 -17.83 2.55 -14.17
C VAL A 204 -18.14 3.64 -13.14
N GLN A 205 -17.13 4.36 -12.66
CA GLN A 205 -17.25 5.29 -11.53
C GLN A 205 -17.68 6.71 -11.94
N GLU A 206 -17.34 7.13 -13.15
CA GLU A 206 -17.54 8.50 -13.64
C GLU A 206 -19.00 9.02 -13.50
N PRO A 207 -20.06 8.27 -13.89
CA PRO A 207 -21.43 8.76 -13.75
C PRO A 207 -21.83 9.01 -12.30
N VAL A 208 -21.34 8.16 -11.39
CA VAL A 208 -21.63 8.23 -9.96
C VAL A 208 -20.94 9.44 -9.34
N VAL A 209 -19.66 9.68 -9.68
CA VAL A 209 -18.93 10.87 -9.22
C VAL A 209 -19.64 12.14 -9.67
N ARG A 210 -20.09 12.21 -10.93
CA ARG A 210 -20.83 13.39 -11.45
C ARG A 210 -22.12 13.62 -10.68
N ALA A 211 -22.96 12.59 -10.53
CA ALA A 211 -24.25 12.75 -9.86
C ALA A 211 -24.11 13.04 -8.35
N ILE A 212 -23.10 12.47 -7.67
CA ILE A 212 -22.76 12.88 -6.30
C ILE A 212 -22.36 14.35 -6.29
N THR A 213 -21.49 14.76 -7.21
CA THR A 213 -21.01 16.15 -7.26
C THR A 213 -22.14 17.14 -7.53
N ASP A 214 -23.03 16.84 -8.48
CA ASP A 214 -24.19 17.67 -8.79
C ASP A 214 -25.09 17.85 -7.56
N SER A 215 -25.37 16.75 -6.84
CA SER A 215 -26.18 16.76 -5.62
C SER A 215 -25.54 17.58 -4.50
N TYR A 216 -24.23 17.41 -4.24
CA TYR A 216 -23.54 18.21 -3.21
C TYR A 216 -23.33 19.66 -3.62
N GLU A 217 -23.14 19.95 -4.90
CA GLU A 217 -23.05 21.33 -5.40
C GLU A 217 -24.36 22.09 -5.16
N GLU A 218 -25.49 21.47 -5.50
CA GLU A 218 -26.82 22.01 -5.21
C GLU A 218 -27.03 22.21 -3.70
N LEU A 219 -26.70 21.18 -2.91
CA LEU A 219 -26.90 21.17 -1.46
C LEU A 219 -26.08 22.22 -0.71
N LEU A 220 -24.82 22.42 -1.11
CA LEU A 220 -23.86 23.26 -0.39
C LEU A 220 -23.85 24.71 -0.89
N TRP A 221 -24.06 24.96 -2.19
CA TRP A 221 -23.94 26.30 -2.79
C TRP A 221 -25.24 26.89 -3.36
N GLN A 222 -26.25 26.08 -3.71
CA GLN A 222 -27.48 26.61 -4.32
C GLN A 222 -28.62 26.80 -3.32
N GLN A 223 -28.58 26.09 -2.18
CA GLN A 223 -29.55 26.28 -1.10
C GLN A 223 -29.04 27.32 -0.10
N GLU A 224 -29.74 28.44 0.04
CA GLU A 224 -29.40 29.46 1.03
C GLU A 224 -29.54 28.91 2.45
N ARG A 225 -28.41 28.65 3.10
CA ARG A 225 -28.33 28.14 4.47
C ARG A 225 -27.33 28.97 5.24
N ASP A 226 -27.81 29.62 6.30
CA ASP A 226 -26.98 30.50 7.11
C ASP A 226 -26.38 29.74 8.31
N PHE A 227 -25.33 28.96 8.04
CA PHE A 227 -24.57 28.25 9.07
C PHE A 227 -23.77 29.18 9.99
N ARG A 228 -23.62 30.47 9.65
CA ARG A 228 -22.87 31.45 10.46
C ARG A 228 -23.56 31.72 11.79
N LYS A 229 -24.89 31.56 11.85
CA LYS A 229 -25.70 31.66 13.07
C LYS A 229 -25.33 30.64 14.14
N ILE A 230 -24.66 29.55 13.79
CA ILE A 230 -24.19 28.52 14.74
C ILE A 230 -23.04 29.07 15.62
N GLY A 231 -22.27 30.05 15.11
CA GLY A 231 -21.29 30.79 15.90
C GLY A 231 -20.04 30.00 16.31
N PHE A 232 -19.65 28.97 15.54
CA PHE A 232 -18.36 28.29 15.74
C PHE A 232 -17.19 29.13 15.18
N TYR A 233 -15.97 28.92 15.69
CA TYR A 233 -14.80 29.61 15.16
C TYR A 233 -14.48 29.10 13.75
N GLY A 234 -14.32 30.02 12.80
CA GLY A 234 -14.11 29.70 11.39
C GLY A 234 -15.40 29.60 10.57
N CYS A 235 -16.56 29.99 11.12
CA CYS A 235 -17.81 30.07 10.35
C CYS A 235 -17.76 31.11 9.21
N ASP A 236 -16.76 31.99 9.22
CA ASP A 236 -16.46 32.97 8.19
C ASP A 236 -15.49 32.46 7.10
N PHE A 237 -14.99 31.22 7.19
CA PHE A 237 -14.01 30.69 6.23
C PHE A 237 -14.58 30.44 4.83
N GLY A 238 -15.90 30.48 4.66
CA GLY A 238 -16.56 30.18 3.39
C GLY A 238 -16.76 28.68 3.17
N MET A 239 -17.69 28.35 2.28
CA MET A 239 -17.99 26.95 1.94
C MET A 239 -16.88 26.34 1.07
N GLU A 240 -16.13 27.19 0.37
CA GLU A 240 -14.97 26.85 -0.43
C GLU A 240 -13.90 26.13 0.39
N ARG A 241 -13.78 26.47 1.68
CA ARG A 241 -12.88 25.84 2.66
C ARG A 241 -13.61 24.80 3.52
N LEU A 242 -14.76 25.15 4.09
CA LEU A 242 -15.50 24.25 4.99
C LEU A 242 -16.05 23.00 4.27
N GLY A 243 -16.19 23.04 2.94
CA GLY A 243 -16.55 21.89 2.12
C GLY A 243 -15.56 20.72 2.27
N TYR A 244 -14.28 20.98 2.53
CA TYR A 244 -13.28 19.94 2.81
C TYR A 244 -13.56 19.15 4.10
N ILE A 245 -14.41 19.68 4.98
CA ILE A 245 -14.91 18.98 6.17
C ILE A 245 -16.24 18.28 5.82
N LEU A 246 -17.20 19.01 5.24
CA LEU A 246 -18.54 18.49 5.01
C LEU A 246 -18.59 17.35 3.98
N ILE A 247 -17.89 17.48 2.85
CA ILE A 247 -18.00 16.53 1.74
C ILE A 247 -17.51 15.13 2.15
N PRO A 248 -16.30 14.95 2.73
CA PRO A 248 -15.88 13.63 3.19
C PRO A 248 -16.78 13.08 4.29
N TYR A 249 -17.24 13.92 5.22
CA TYR A 249 -18.15 13.51 6.29
C TYR A 249 -19.48 12.98 5.75
N LEU A 250 -20.16 13.74 4.90
CA LEU A 250 -21.48 13.39 4.36
C LEU A 250 -21.40 12.16 3.44
N ILE A 251 -20.37 12.06 2.60
CA ILE A 251 -20.14 10.89 1.74
C ILE A 251 -19.91 9.64 2.59
N ARG A 252 -19.05 9.68 3.61
CA ARG A 252 -18.78 8.53 4.48
C ARG A 252 -20.04 8.07 5.21
N GLN A 253 -20.78 8.99 5.80
CA GLN A 253 -22.03 8.69 6.49
C GLN A 253 -23.07 8.06 5.55
N LYS A 254 -23.23 8.61 4.34
CA LYS A 254 -24.16 8.07 3.33
C LYS A 254 -23.74 6.67 2.89
N LEU A 255 -22.46 6.47 2.54
CA LEU A 255 -21.95 5.16 2.12
C LEU A 255 -22.11 4.11 3.23
N GLU A 256 -21.79 4.46 4.48
CA GLU A 256 -21.91 3.54 5.61
C GLU A 256 -23.38 3.17 5.86
N ALA A 257 -24.30 4.14 5.80
CA ALA A 257 -25.73 3.90 5.96
C ALA A 257 -26.29 3.01 4.84
N LEU A 258 -25.96 3.28 3.57
CA LEU A 258 -26.42 2.45 2.44
C LEU A 258 -25.87 1.03 2.54
N LYS A 259 -24.57 0.89 2.81
CA LYS A 259 -23.89 -0.40 2.93
C LYS A 259 -24.49 -1.25 4.06
N ASN A 260 -24.69 -0.67 5.24
CA ASN A 260 -25.14 -1.43 6.42
C ASN A 260 -26.66 -1.66 6.43
N HIS A 261 -27.46 -0.64 6.09
CA HIS A 261 -28.91 -0.70 6.28
C HIS A 261 -29.67 -1.15 5.03
N ARG A 262 -29.29 -0.68 3.83
CA ARG A 262 -29.97 -1.08 2.58
C ARG A 262 -29.38 -2.36 1.99
N LEU A 263 -28.05 -2.44 1.90
CA LEU A 263 -27.37 -3.55 1.21
C LEU A 263 -26.98 -4.72 2.11
N ARG A 264 -26.98 -4.54 3.43
CA ARG A 264 -26.55 -5.55 4.43
C ARG A 264 -25.12 -6.06 4.19
N LEU A 265 -24.24 -5.20 3.67
CA LEU A 265 -22.83 -5.48 3.40
C LEU A 265 -21.94 -5.00 4.55
N SER A 266 -22.33 -5.29 5.79
CA SER A 266 -21.58 -4.83 6.96
C SER A 266 -20.15 -5.35 6.96
N SER A 267 -19.23 -4.51 7.45
CA SER A 267 -17.80 -4.80 7.50
C SER A 267 -17.46 -5.91 8.51
N GLY A 268 -18.34 -6.29 9.43
CA GLY A 268 -18.02 -7.27 10.47
C GLY A 268 -16.91 -6.80 11.44
N SER A 269 -16.49 -7.67 12.36
CA SER A 269 -15.42 -7.37 13.31
C SER A 269 -14.03 -7.56 12.69
N PHE A 270 -13.05 -6.79 13.18
CA PHE A 270 -11.65 -7.01 12.85
C PHE A 270 -11.15 -8.30 13.52
N PRO A 271 -10.61 -9.27 12.77
CA PRO A 271 -10.13 -10.51 13.36
C PRO A 271 -8.90 -10.23 14.24
N PRO A 272 -8.77 -10.91 15.40
CA PRO A 272 -7.55 -10.84 16.19
C PRO A 272 -6.39 -11.50 15.42
N ARG A 273 -5.20 -10.90 15.50
CA ARG A 273 -3.97 -11.39 14.87
C ARG A 273 -3.06 -12.04 15.91
N LYS A 274 -2.17 -12.93 15.45
CA LYS A 274 -1.24 -13.64 16.36
C LYS A 274 -0.20 -12.74 17.02
N ASP A 275 0.04 -11.57 16.44
CA ASP A 275 0.95 -10.55 16.99
C ASP A 275 0.29 -9.60 18.01
N GLY A 276 -0.95 -9.91 18.43
CA GLY A 276 -1.72 -9.10 19.36
C GLY A 276 -2.45 -7.92 18.71
N GLY A 277 -2.26 -7.70 17.41
CA GLY A 277 -3.02 -6.72 16.64
C GLY A 277 -4.42 -7.21 16.27
N HIS A 278 -5.15 -6.36 15.53
CA HIS A 278 -6.44 -6.69 14.92
C HIS A 278 -6.40 -6.29 13.44
N GLY A 279 -7.16 -6.97 12.60
CA GLY A 279 -7.35 -6.61 11.19
C GLY A 279 -6.64 -7.50 10.18
N TRP A 280 -6.52 -7.02 8.95
CA TRP A 280 -5.86 -7.66 7.80
C TRP A 280 -5.10 -6.61 6.99
N PHE A 281 -4.26 -7.09 6.07
CA PHE A 281 -3.48 -6.21 5.19
C PHE A 281 -4.36 -5.54 4.14
N ILE A 282 -4.20 -4.23 3.99
CA ILE A 282 -4.68 -3.47 2.84
C ILE A 282 -3.50 -3.31 1.88
N VAL A 283 -3.53 -4.02 0.76
CA VAL A 283 -2.44 -4.06 -0.23
C VAL A 283 -2.96 -3.63 -1.59
N THR A 284 -2.40 -2.54 -2.10
CA THR A 284 -2.68 -2.04 -3.45
C THR A 284 -1.40 -2.04 -4.28
N GLU A 285 -1.49 -2.38 -5.56
CA GLU A 285 -0.37 -2.20 -6.48
C GLU A 285 -0.19 -0.71 -6.80
N SER A 286 1.07 -0.30 -6.92
CA SER A 286 1.45 1.07 -7.27
C SER A 286 2.30 1.09 -8.53
N ALA A 287 2.12 2.12 -9.34
CA ALA A 287 2.87 2.26 -10.60
C ALA A 287 4.35 2.61 -10.36
N GLY A 288 4.63 3.40 -9.32
CA GLY A 288 5.96 3.88 -8.98
C GLY A 288 6.67 3.03 -7.91
N ALA A 289 8.00 3.02 -7.94
CA ALA A 289 8.83 2.34 -6.93
C ALA A 289 8.83 3.04 -5.56
N ASN A 290 8.30 4.27 -5.49
CA ASN A 290 8.04 5.00 -4.25
C ASN A 290 6.79 4.48 -3.51
N GLU A 291 5.99 3.61 -4.13
CA GLU A 291 4.85 2.95 -3.49
C GLU A 291 3.83 3.96 -2.92
N GLU A 292 3.69 5.09 -3.61
CA GLU A 292 2.74 6.14 -3.22
C GLU A 292 1.30 5.61 -3.26
N PRO A 293 0.46 6.00 -2.29
CA PRO A 293 -0.96 5.68 -2.33
C PRO A 293 -1.61 6.25 -3.61
N TRP A 294 -2.79 5.75 -3.94
CA TRP A 294 -3.55 6.29 -5.07
C TRP A 294 -3.87 7.77 -4.84
N LYS A 295 -3.79 8.59 -5.89
CA LYS A 295 -3.94 10.06 -5.78
C LYS A 295 -5.25 10.50 -5.12
N TYR A 296 -6.32 9.75 -5.33
CA TYR A 296 -7.65 10.01 -4.76
C TYR A 296 -7.93 9.22 -3.49
N SER A 297 -6.97 8.46 -2.97
CA SER A 297 -7.11 7.85 -1.65
C SER A 297 -7.36 8.93 -0.61
N THR A 298 -8.29 8.66 0.31
CA THR A 298 -8.64 9.59 1.39
C THR A 298 -8.38 8.96 2.74
N GLY A 299 -8.18 9.81 3.74
CA GLY A 299 -8.04 9.35 5.12
C GLY A 299 -8.56 10.37 6.13
N CYS A 300 -8.47 10.00 7.40
CA CYS A 300 -8.77 10.87 8.52
C CYS A 300 -7.71 10.61 9.60
N ASN A 301 -6.86 11.58 9.84
CA ASN A 301 -6.00 11.56 11.02
C ASN A 301 -6.72 12.20 12.19
N VAL A 302 -6.58 11.62 13.38
CA VAL A 302 -7.21 12.12 14.60
C VAL A 302 -6.18 12.14 15.71
N ASN A 303 -6.03 13.29 16.35
CA ASN A 303 -5.16 13.45 17.51
C ASN A 303 -6.00 13.92 18.71
N SER A 304 -5.94 13.18 19.81
CA SER A 304 -6.64 13.54 21.05
C SER A 304 -5.87 14.63 21.80
N THR A 305 -6.64 15.52 22.40
CA THR A 305 -6.14 16.65 23.21
C THR A 305 -6.50 16.50 24.70
N GLY A 306 -7.14 15.39 25.08
CA GLY A 306 -7.73 15.18 26.40
C GLY A 306 -9.16 15.75 26.56
N GLU A 307 -9.44 16.93 26.01
CA GLU A 307 -10.76 17.59 26.08
C GLU A 307 -11.53 17.59 24.74
N GLY A 308 -10.90 17.09 23.69
CA GLY A 308 -11.42 17.07 22.32
C GLY A 308 -10.44 16.41 21.36
N HIS A 309 -10.70 16.55 20.06
CA HIS A 309 -9.92 15.90 19.02
C HIS A 309 -9.68 16.84 17.84
N ILE A 310 -8.44 16.88 17.35
CA ILE A 310 -8.10 17.51 16.07
C ILE A 310 -8.22 16.45 14.98
N TYR A 311 -9.08 16.71 14.02
CA TYR A 311 -9.32 15.89 12.84
C TYR A 311 -8.62 16.50 11.63
N PHE A 312 -8.12 15.65 10.73
CA PHE A 312 -7.60 16.05 9.44
C PHE A 312 -8.10 15.09 8.36
N TYR A 313 -9.10 15.53 7.58
CA TYR A 313 -9.46 14.88 6.34
C TYR A 313 -8.50 15.28 5.23
N TRP A 314 -8.01 14.30 4.51
CA TRP A 314 -7.06 14.52 3.43
C TRP A 314 -7.38 13.67 2.22
N VAL A 315 -6.98 14.18 1.07
CA VAL A 315 -6.90 13.47 -0.20
C VAL A 315 -5.42 13.36 -0.55
N ASN A 316 -4.94 12.17 -0.93
CA ASN A 316 -3.51 11.87 -0.99
C ASN A 316 -2.71 12.85 -1.86
N GLN A 317 -3.23 13.27 -3.01
CA GLN A 317 -2.56 14.25 -3.89
C GLN A 317 -2.32 15.64 -3.25
N PHE A 318 -3.04 15.97 -2.18
CA PHE A 318 -2.91 17.23 -1.43
C PHE A 318 -2.36 17.02 -0.02
N TYR A 319 -1.99 15.78 0.34
CA TYR A 319 -1.60 15.43 1.70
C TYR A 319 -0.15 15.81 1.98
N ASP A 320 0.05 16.77 2.88
CA ASP A 320 1.38 17.13 3.37
C ASP A 320 1.62 16.54 4.76
N ARG A 321 2.66 15.69 4.87
CA ARG A 321 3.05 15.07 6.15
C ARG A 321 3.43 16.08 7.23
N ARG A 322 3.82 17.32 6.87
CA ARG A 322 4.13 18.41 7.82
C ARG A 322 2.88 18.97 8.51
N VAL A 323 1.70 18.83 7.90
CA VAL A 323 0.43 19.23 8.53
C VAL A 323 0.06 18.24 9.64
N TYR A 324 0.38 16.96 9.49
CA TYR A 324 0.11 15.94 10.50
C TYR A 324 1.25 15.77 11.52
N ARG A 325 2.49 15.62 11.05
CA ARG A 325 3.72 15.41 11.85
C ARG A 325 4.59 16.67 11.89
N ASN A 326 5.80 16.58 12.45
CA ASN A 326 6.79 17.68 12.48
C ASN A 326 6.25 18.98 13.08
N GLY A 327 5.60 18.86 14.24
CA GLY A 327 4.95 20.00 14.88
C GLY A 327 3.66 20.47 14.19
N GLY A 328 3.00 19.57 13.46
CA GLY A 328 1.66 19.77 12.92
C GLY A 328 0.55 19.49 13.94
N THR A 329 -0.57 18.91 13.48
CA THR A 329 -1.76 18.63 14.30
C THR A 329 -1.49 17.70 15.48
N ALA A 330 -0.54 16.76 15.38
CA ALA A 330 -0.15 15.91 16.50
C ALA A 330 0.42 16.72 17.67
N TRP A 331 1.31 17.68 17.37
CA TRP A 331 1.90 18.55 18.39
C TRP A 331 0.88 19.53 18.97
N LEU A 332 0.03 20.14 18.12
CA LEU A 332 -1.05 21.01 18.58
C LEU A 332 -1.96 20.29 19.58
N ALA A 333 -2.23 19.00 19.33
CA ALA A 333 -3.05 18.18 20.18
C ALA A 333 -2.36 17.83 21.51
N GLU A 334 -1.11 17.39 21.48
CA GLU A 334 -0.30 17.11 22.67
C GLU A 334 -0.19 18.34 23.60
N GLN A 335 -0.12 19.53 23.02
CA GLN A 335 -0.02 20.80 23.76
C GLN A 335 -1.38 21.39 24.16
N GLY A 336 -2.51 20.78 23.75
CA GLY A 336 -3.85 21.29 24.01
C GLY A 336 -4.05 22.73 23.50
N ILE A 337 -3.50 23.05 22.33
CA ILE A 337 -3.53 24.41 21.78
C ILE A 337 -4.95 24.89 21.43
N PRO A 338 -5.82 24.10 20.77
CA PRO A 338 -7.15 24.56 20.42
C PRO A 338 -7.96 25.07 21.62
N GLN A 339 -7.86 24.41 22.78
CA GLN A 339 -8.55 24.79 24.02
C GLN A 339 -8.04 26.11 24.60
N LYS A 340 -6.74 26.36 24.44
CA LYS A 340 -6.07 27.56 24.96
C LYS A 340 -6.23 28.77 24.03
N CYS A 341 -6.90 28.60 22.89
CA CYS A 341 -7.12 29.63 21.88
C CYS A 341 -8.62 29.94 21.72
N PRO A 342 -9.28 30.58 22.71
CA PRO A 342 -10.70 30.89 22.63
C PRO A 342 -11.00 31.78 21.43
N GLY A 343 -12.01 31.41 20.64
CA GLY A 343 -12.32 32.10 19.38
C GLY A 343 -11.19 32.04 18.36
N GLY A 344 -10.31 31.03 18.46
CA GLY A 344 -9.19 30.77 17.57
C GLY A 344 -8.03 31.77 17.66
N ALA A 345 -8.09 32.78 18.52
CA ALA A 345 -6.98 33.71 18.74
C ALA A 345 -5.88 33.03 19.55
N VAL A 346 -4.62 33.12 19.11
CA VAL A 346 -3.47 32.55 19.81
C VAL A 346 -2.92 33.60 20.78
N PRO A 347 -2.97 33.37 22.10
CA PRO A 347 -2.42 34.29 23.10
C PRO A 347 -0.91 34.51 22.96
N GLU A 348 -0.45 35.71 23.29
CA GLU A 348 0.97 36.03 23.32
C GLU A 348 1.72 35.16 24.34
N GLY A 349 2.89 34.64 23.97
CA GLY A 349 3.70 33.76 24.81
C GLY A 349 3.17 32.34 25.00
N LEU A 350 1.98 31.98 24.45
CA LEU A 350 1.46 30.62 24.55
C LEU A 350 2.33 29.61 23.78
N ILE A 351 2.83 30.00 22.62
CA ILE A 351 3.63 29.17 21.72
C ILE A 351 5.02 29.81 21.60
N ALA A 352 6.07 29.02 21.82
CA ALA A 352 7.45 29.47 21.66
C ALA A 352 7.73 29.91 20.21
N GLU A 353 8.65 30.87 20.01
CA GLU A 353 8.89 31.46 18.68
C GLU A 353 9.25 30.43 17.60
N GLU A 354 10.09 29.44 17.93
CA GLU A 354 10.49 28.38 17.00
C GLU A 354 9.30 27.51 16.55
N ASP A 355 8.42 27.15 17.49
CA ASP A 355 7.21 26.38 17.20
C ASP A 355 6.18 27.21 16.43
N MET A 356 6.08 28.52 16.73
CA MET A 356 5.20 29.44 16.01
C MET A 356 5.62 29.57 14.54
N VAL A 357 6.91 29.76 14.26
CA VAL A 357 7.44 29.81 12.88
C VAL A 357 7.07 28.54 12.12
N ARG A 358 7.22 27.37 12.76
CA ARG A 358 6.88 26.09 12.15
C ARG A 358 5.39 25.94 11.88
N LEU A 359 4.52 26.37 12.81
CA LEU A 359 3.06 26.32 12.63
C LEU A 359 2.57 27.26 11.52
N ILE A 360 3.22 28.41 11.35
CA ILE A 360 2.96 29.33 10.22
C ILE A 360 3.41 28.69 8.91
N GLN A 361 4.61 28.11 8.85
CA GLN A 361 5.10 27.39 7.68
C GLN A 361 4.24 26.18 7.30
N ASN A 362 3.63 25.53 8.30
CA ASN A 362 2.70 24.42 8.12
C ASN A 362 1.26 24.88 7.88
N HIS A 363 1.01 26.19 7.80
CA HIS A 363 -0.30 26.79 7.54
C HIS A 363 -1.38 26.52 8.60
N LEU A 364 -1.00 26.02 9.77
CA LEU A 364 -1.92 25.74 10.87
C LEU A 364 -2.23 26.99 11.72
N VAL A 365 -1.37 27.99 11.65
CA VAL A 365 -1.54 29.32 12.26
C VAL A 365 -1.37 30.40 11.20
N ARG A 366 -2.25 31.40 11.19
CA ARG A 366 -2.19 32.56 10.32
C ARG A 366 -1.98 33.84 11.11
N LYS A 367 -1.31 34.82 10.50
CA LYS A 367 -1.15 36.16 11.06
C LYS A 367 -2.44 36.97 10.86
N LYS A 368 -2.89 37.67 11.91
CA LYS A 368 -4.03 38.60 11.88
C LYS A 368 -3.57 39.96 12.41
N GLU A 369 -4.33 41.03 12.14
CA GLU A 369 -4.12 42.31 12.82
C GLU A 369 -4.13 42.10 14.35
N GLY A 370 -3.02 42.45 15.01
CA GLY A 370 -2.88 42.31 16.46
C GLY A 370 -2.39 40.95 16.97
N GLY A 371 -1.99 40.00 16.11
CA GLY A 371 -1.37 38.76 16.58
C GLY A 371 -1.51 37.57 15.62
N TYR A 372 -1.83 36.41 16.19
CA TYR A 372 -1.93 35.13 15.48
C TYR A 372 -3.28 34.45 15.75
N ALA A 373 -3.75 33.65 14.80
CA ALA A 373 -4.98 32.88 14.93
C ALA A 373 -4.82 31.50 14.31
N LEU A 374 -5.53 30.51 14.84
CA LEU A 374 -5.62 29.18 14.24
C LEU A 374 -6.21 29.27 12.83
N ASN A 375 -5.68 28.51 11.88
CA ASN A 375 -6.13 28.55 10.49
C ASN A 375 -7.17 27.47 10.14
N PHE A 376 -7.74 26.81 11.15
CA PHE A 376 -8.73 25.74 11.02
C PHE A 376 -9.94 26.00 11.93
N ALA A 377 -11.09 25.44 11.57
CA ALA A 377 -12.33 25.64 12.31
C ALA A 377 -12.33 24.89 13.65
N CYS A 378 -12.95 25.47 14.67
CA CYS A 378 -13.09 24.87 16.01
C CYS A 378 -14.55 24.84 16.42
N PHE A 379 -15.03 23.67 16.82
CA PHE A 379 -16.43 23.41 17.14
C PHE A 379 -16.58 22.85 18.56
N THR A 380 -17.64 23.25 19.26
CA THR A 380 -18.22 22.37 20.28
C THR A 380 -18.89 21.16 19.59
N ARG A 381 -19.09 20.05 20.31
CA ARG A 381 -19.85 18.87 19.82
C ARG A 381 -21.18 19.29 19.17
N LYS A 382 -21.97 20.08 19.88
CA LYS A 382 -23.28 20.55 19.42
C LYS A 382 -23.17 21.38 18.15
N GLN A 383 -22.21 22.31 18.07
CA GLN A 383 -22.04 23.15 16.88
C GLN A 383 -21.66 22.32 15.64
N PHE A 384 -20.81 21.30 15.80
CA PHE A 384 -20.45 20.41 14.70
C PHE A 384 -21.66 19.59 14.23
N ASP A 385 -22.44 19.05 15.18
CA ASP A 385 -23.65 18.28 14.87
C ASP A 385 -24.70 19.16 14.17
N ASP A 386 -24.94 20.37 14.67
CA ASP A 386 -25.86 21.35 14.07
C ASP A 386 -25.39 21.75 12.67
N PHE A 387 -24.08 21.97 12.47
CA PHE A 387 -23.50 22.29 11.17
C PHE A 387 -23.69 21.18 10.15
N CYS A 388 -23.36 19.94 10.53
CA CYS A 388 -23.56 18.77 9.68
C CYS A 388 -25.05 18.49 9.40
N ALA A 389 -25.92 18.70 10.39
CA ALA A 389 -27.36 18.47 10.26
C ALA A 389 -28.03 19.41 9.26
N LEU A 390 -27.54 20.65 9.10
CA LEU A 390 -28.01 21.55 8.05
C LEU A 390 -27.90 20.86 6.69
N TYR A 391 -26.82 20.12 6.42
CA TYR A 391 -26.48 19.51 5.13
C TYR A 391 -26.79 18.02 5.01
N LYS A 392 -27.70 17.51 5.83
CA LYS A 392 -28.30 16.20 5.58
C LYS A 392 -29.42 16.35 4.55
N ALA A 393 -29.31 15.62 3.44
CA ALA A 393 -30.36 15.53 2.42
C ALA A 393 -30.66 14.06 2.11
N GLU A 394 -31.95 13.75 2.07
CA GLU A 394 -32.46 12.50 1.50
C GLU A 394 -32.56 12.68 -0.02
N ASP A 395 -31.86 11.83 -0.76
CA ASP A 395 -31.91 11.80 -2.21
C ASP A 395 -32.05 10.33 -2.62
N GLY A 396 -33.29 9.87 -2.69
CA GLY A 396 -33.59 8.46 -2.99
C GLY A 396 -33.01 8.00 -4.33
N LYS A 397 -32.96 8.90 -5.32
CA LYS A 397 -32.39 8.59 -6.64
C LYS A 397 -30.88 8.41 -6.57
N LEU A 398 -30.18 9.31 -5.88
CA LEU A 398 -28.74 9.17 -5.64
C LEU A 398 -28.44 7.92 -4.80
N ASP A 399 -29.27 7.64 -3.79
CA ASP A 399 -29.11 6.48 -2.92
C ASP A 399 -29.29 5.16 -3.68
N ASP A 400 -30.24 5.09 -4.62
CA ASP A 400 -30.44 3.92 -5.50
C ASP A 400 -29.24 3.73 -6.44
N MET A 401 -28.77 4.82 -7.06
CA MET A 401 -27.61 4.78 -7.96
C MET A 401 -26.31 4.39 -7.21
N LEU A 402 -26.12 4.88 -5.99
CA LEU A 402 -25.02 4.49 -5.11
C LEU A 402 -25.11 3.01 -4.71
N CYS A 403 -26.32 2.51 -4.40
CA CYS A 403 -26.53 1.09 -4.11
C CYS A 403 -26.11 0.21 -5.30
N ASP A 404 -26.58 0.54 -6.50
CA ASP A 404 -26.24 -0.19 -7.72
C ASP A 404 -24.73 -0.18 -7.99
N TRP A 405 -24.09 0.96 -7.78
CA TRP A 405 -22.64 1.10 -7.94
C TRP A 405 -21.87 0.27 -6.90
N ILE A 406 -22.24 0.31 -5.62
CA ILE A 406 -21.61 -0.51 -4.56
C ILE A 406 -21.74 -2.01 -4.90
N LEU A 407 -22.91 -2.44 -5.38
CA LEU A 407 -23.13 -3.83 -5.80
C LEU A 407 -22.27 -4.21 -7.01
N SER A 408 -22.10 -3.30 -7.98
CA SER A 408 -21.21 -3.48 -9.13
C SER A 408 -19.75 -3.61 -8.70
N VAL A 409 -19.27 -2.73 -7.81
CA VAL A 409 -17.92 -2.81 -7.22
C VAL A 409 -17.73 -4.14 -6.50
N ARG A 410 -18.70 -4.55 -5.66
CA ARG A 410 -18.65 -5.84 -4.97
C ARG A 410 -18.50 -7.01 -5.94
N LYS A 411 -19.30 -7.02 -7.00
CA LYS A 411 -19.25 -8.05 -8.05
C LYS A 411 -17.90 -8.07 -8.77
N SER A 412 -17.30 -6.91 -9.01
CA SER A 412 -15.94 -6.80 -9.56
C SER A 412 -14.92 -7.50 -8.63
N PHE A 413 -14.94 -7.18 -7.34
CA PHE A 413 -14.09 -7.84 -6.34
C PHE A 413 -14.29 -9.35 -6.29
N GLU A 414 -15.54 -9.84 -6.32
CA GLU A 414 -15.82 -11.29 -6.36
C GLU A 414 -15.23 -11.98 -7.61
N GLY A 415 -15.09 -11.25 -8.72
CA GLY A 415 -14.54 -11.75 -9.97
C GLY A 415 -13.02 -11.95 -9.97
N PHE A 416 -12.28 -11.14 -9.22
CA PHE A 416 -10.81 -11.19 -9.22
C PHE A 416 -10.18 -11.64 -7.89
N VAL A 417 -10.95 -11.62 -6.80
CA VAL A 417 -10.49 -12.06 -5.48
C VAL A 417 -10.68 -13.58 -5.34
N PRO A 418 -9.64 -14.33 -4.93
CA PRO A 418 -9.77 -15.75 -4.64
C PRO A 418 -10.84 -16.04 -3.59
N ALA A 419 -11.67 -17.07 -3.81
CA ALA A 419 -12.82 -17.42 -2.97
C ALA A 419 -12.52 -17.49 -1.46
N ARG A 420 -11.31 -17.95 -1.09
CA ARG A 420 -10.87 -18.03 0.31
C ARG A 420 -10.78 -16.68 1.03
N LEU A 421 -10.70 -15.57 0.28
CA LEU A 421 -10.60 -14.19 0.78
C LEU A 421 -11.92 -13.43 0.67
N HIS A 422 -13.00 -14.04 0.17
CA HIS A 422 -14.29 -13.36 -0.04
C HIS A 422 -14.87 -12.74 1.24
N GLY A 423 -14.54 -13.31 2.40
CA GLY A 423 -14.92 -12.75 3.71
C GLY A 423 -14.34 -11.35 3.99
N GLN A 424 -13.27 -10.94 3.30
CA GLN A 424 -12.65 -9.62 3.45
C GLN A 424 -13.24 -8.55 2.51
N ILE A 425 -14.06 -8.95 1.53
CA ILE A 425 -14.52 -8.05 0.46
C ILE A 425 -15.34 -6.87 1.00
N ASN A 426 -16.25 -7.07 1.95
CA ASN A 426 -17.09 -5.98 2.48
C ASN A 426 -16.26 -4.84 3.10
N GLN A 427 -15.19 -5.22 3.79
CA GLN A 427 -14.30 -4.26 4.41
C GLN A 427 -13.47 -3.52 3.36
N TRP A 428 -12.99 -4.23 2.33
CA TRP A 428 -12.28 -3.64 1.19
C TRP A 428 -13.14 -2.68 0.38
N ILE A 429 -14.41 -3.00 0.18
CA ILE A 429 -15.39 -2.09 -0.44
C ILE A 429 -15.48 -0.80 0.36
N SER A 430 -15.44 -0.86 1.70
CA SER A 430 -15.49 0.36 2.52
C SER A 430 -14.27 1.25 2.29
N VAL A 431 -13.09 0.66 2.11
CA VAL A 431 -11.85 1.38 1.79
C VAL A 431 -11.96 2.01 0.40
N TYR A 432 -12.31 1.22 -0.62
CA TYR A 432 -12.40 1.68 -2.01
C TYR A 432 -13.50 2.74 -2.20
N CYS A 433 -14.71 2.49 -1.67
CA CYS A 433 -15.81 3.43 -1.78
C CYS A 433 -15.53 4.75 -1.05
N GLY A 434 -14.72 4.73 0.02
CA GLY A 434 -14.24 5.95 0.67
C GLY A 434 -13.40 6.86 -0.24
N GLU A 435 -12.80 6.31 -1.31
CA GLU A 435 -12.06 7.11 -2.31
C GLU A 435 -13.00 8.00 -3.15
N LEU A 436 -14.31 7.73 -3.19
CA LEU A 436 -15.29 8.62 -3.84
C LEU A 436 -15.19 10.05 -3.30
N ALA A 437 -14.92 10.23 -2.00
CA ALA A 437 -14.74 11.55 -1.44
C ALA A 437 -13.58 12.32 -2.11
N GLY A 438 -12.50 11.63 -2.47
CA GLY A 438 -11.36 12.23 -3.17
C GLY A 438 -11.71 12.62 -4.61
N HIS A 439 -12.43 11.76 -5.33
CA HIS A 439 -12.89 12.05 -6.69
C HIS A 439 -13.89 13.21 -6.74
N VAL A 440 -14.85 13.25 -5.81
CA VAL A 440 -15.84 14.34 -5.73
C VAL A 440 -15.17 15.66 -5.33
N THR A 441 -14.20 15.62 -4.41
CA THR A 441 -13.40 16.79 -4.04
C THR A 441 -12.67 17.35 -5.26
N GLU A 442 -11.99 16.50 -6.03
CA GLU A 442 -11.30 16.91 -7.27
C GLU A 442 -12.26 17.53 -8.28
N GLU A 443 -13.43 16.94 -8.50
CA GLU A 443 -14.42 17.48 -9.43
C GLU A 443 -14.96 18.84 -8.96
N LEU A 444 -15.20 19.03 -7.66
CA LEU A 444 -15.63 20.33 -7.12
C LEU A 444 -14.54 21.41 -7.20
N ILE A 445 -13.26 21.04 -7.05
CA ILE A 445 -12.13 21.94 -7.34
C ILE A 445 -12.15 22.33 -8.82
N ARG A 446 -12.32 21.37 -9.73
CA ARG A 446 -12.38 21.63 -11.19
C ARG A 446 -13.53 22.55 -11.58
N ARG A 447 -14.66 22.47 -10.87
CA ARG A 447 -15.82 23.36 -11.03
C ARG A 447 -15.66 24.74 -10.35
N GLY A 448 -14.54 24.98 -9.67
CA GLY A 448 -14.28 26.23 -8.95
C GLY A 448 -15.13 26.42 -7.69
N ARG A 449 -15.64 25.33 -7.11
CA ARG A 449 -16.46 25.36 -5.88
C ARG A 449 -15.63 25.25 -4.62
N LEU A 450 -14.62 24.39 -4.63
CA LEU A 450 -13.65 24.28 -3.54
C LEU A 450 -12.40 25.10 -3.86
N GLU A 451 -11.79 25.66 -2.82
CA GLU A 451 -10.50 26.34 -2.95
C GLU A 451 -9.46 25.35 -3.47
N LYS A 452 -8.71 25.71 -4.51
CA LYS A 452 -7.72 24.83 -5.14
C LYS A 452 -6.49 24.73 -4.22
N PRO A 453 -6.10 23.53 -3.74
CA PRO A 453 -4.86 23.35 -3.01
C PRO A 453 -3.65 23.63 -3.91
N GLY A 454 -2.57 24.20 -3.34
CA GLY A 454 -1.26 24.13 -3.98
C GLY A 454 -0.83 22.67 -4.12
N THR A 455 -0.22 22.29 -5.25
CA THR A 455 0.24 20.91 -5.45
C THR A 455 1.64 20.72 -4.88
N LEU A 456 1.96 19.53 -4.35
CA LEU A 456 3.30 19.23 -3.82
C LEU A 456 4.41 19.29 -4.89
N GLU A 457 4.04 19.32 -6.17
CA GLU A 457 4.96 19.49 -7.31
C GLU A 457 5.36 20.96 -7.52
N GLU A 458 4.63 21.90 -6.92
CA GLU A 458 4.93 23.33 -6.95
C GLU A 458 5.83 23.71 -5.76
N PRO A 459 7.08 24.18 -5.99
CA PRO A 459 8.05 24.45 -4.92
C PRO A 459 7.61 25.51 -3.90
N GLU A 460 6.66 26.37 -4.27
CA GLU A 460 6.11 27.44 -3.43
C GLU A 460 4.73 27.12 -2.87
N ALA A 461 4.19 25.92 -3.15
CA ALA A 461 2.88 25.53 -2.65
C ALA A 461 2.88 25.43 -1.13
N GLN A 462 1.96 26.16 -0.54
CA GLN A 462 1.72 26.16 0.89
C GLN A 462 1.03 24.85 1.31
N PRO A 463 1.40 24.26 2.46
CA PRO A 463 0.69 23.10 3.00
C PRO A 463 -0.81 23.34 3.11
N PHE A 464 -1.60 22.38 2.63
CA PHE A 464 -3.05 22.50 2.58
C PHE A 464 -3.70 22.04 3.89
N VAL A 465 -4.53 22.89 4.50
CA VAL A 465 -5.07 22.67 5.86
C VAL A 465 -6.59 22.73 5.97
N ASP A 466 -7.35 22.92 4.88
CA ASP A 466 -8.79 23.17 4.99
C ASP A 466 -9.60 21.93 5.42
N GLY A 467 -9.00 20.74 5.33
CA GLY A 467 -9.53 19.53 5.93
C GLY A 467 -9.22 19.37 7.42
N VAL A 468 -8.48 20.30 8.05
CA VAL A 468 -8.17 20.29 9.49
C VAL A 468 -9.30 20.98 10.26
N PHE A 469 -9.72 20.40 11.38
CA PHE A 469 -10.70 21.00 12.29
C PHE A 469 -10.60 20.40 13.69
N TYR A 470 -11.04 21.15 14.71
CA TYR A 470 -11.11 20.69 16.09
C TYR A 470 -12.57 20.53 16.55
N VAL A 471 -12.85 19.45 17.28
CA VAL A 471 -14.16 19.25 17.92
C VAL A 471 -13.98 18.86 19.38
N GLU A 472 -14.66 19.59 20.27
CA GLU A 472 -14.69 19.30 21.71
C GLU A 472 -15.42 18.00 22.05
N GLY A 473 -14.96 17.35 23.11
CA GLY A 473 -15.56 16.15 23.69
C GLY A 473 -15.04 14.84 23.10
N ASP A 474 -15.86 13.79 23.26
CA ASP A 474 -15.46 12.42 22.95
C ASP A 474 -15.13 12.21 21.47
N PHE A 475 -14.35 11.16 21.22
CA PHE A 475 -13.98 10.74 19.87
C PHE A 475 -15.23 10.47 19.02
N MET A 476 -15.35 11.16 17.88
CA MET A 476 -16.28 10.79 16.82
C MET A 476 -15.69 9.67 15.97
N LEU A 477 -16.45 8.58 15.86
CA LEU A 477 -16.29 7.67 14.74
C LEU A 477 -16.91 8.33 13.50
N ILE A 478 -16.09 8.57 12.48
CA ILE A 478 -16.46 9.30 11.26
C ILE A 478 -16.57 8.36 10.07
#